data_AF-A0A2R8CPA5-F1
#
_entry.id   AF-A0A2R8CPA5-F1
#
_cell.length_a   1.000
_cell.length_b   1.000
_cell.length_c   1.000
_cell.angle_alpha   90.00
_cell.angle_beta   90.00
_cell.angle_gamma   90.00
#
_symmetry.space_group_name_H-M   'P 1'
#
loop_
_entity.id
_entity.type
_entity.pdbx_description
1 polymer ?
#
loop_
_entity_poly.entity_id
_entity_poly.type
_entity_poly.pdbx_seq_one_letter_code
_entity_poly.pdbx_strand_id
1 'polypeptide(L)'
;MTRFPCPALLRLILASAVLTGLWQLVILCGVPRYMLPAPLSVMQTLVAQSGLLWHHALITLGEIVAGFLCGTLLGTVTALTLSRWAFLRSTVLPLLLLTQAIPVFAIAPLLVLWFGYGPGSKVVMATLIIYFPIASTCYDGLRQTQPGWLDLATTMGGSAHRQLFYVRLPAALPSLASGLRMAATAAPIGAIIGEWVGSSAGLGYLMLQANGRMQTDLMFAALIVLLAITITLYFTVDRLCRLAMPWQPDRTGRHALINGEIT
;
A
#
# COMPACT_ATOMS: atom_id res chain seq x y z
N MET A 1 19.94 -12.27 33.45
CA MET A 1 20.09 -11.51 32.19
C MET A 1 20.03 -12.47 31.01
N THR A 2 18.84 -12.81 30.50
CA THR A 2 18.65 -13.47 29.18
C THR A 2 17.20 -13.25 28.76
N ARG A 3 16.94 -12.25 27.92
CA ARG A 3 15.64 -12.10 27.26
C ARG A 3 15.59 -13.13 26.14
N PHE A 4 14.78 -14.17 26.29
CA PHE A 4 14.48 -15.13 25.22
C PHE A 4 14.08 -14.38 23.94
N PRO A 5 14.46 -14.87 22.74
CA PRO A 5 14.04 -14.25 21.50
C PRO A 5 12.51 -14.26 21.41
N CYS A 6 11.97 -13.08 21.14
CA CYS A 6 10.55 -12.77 21.08
C CYS A 6 9.78 -13.86 20.28
N PRO A 7 8.67 -14.44 20.78
CA PRO A 7 7.93 -15.50 20.09
C PRO A 7 7.48 -15.12 18.67
N ALA A 8 7.40 -13.84 18.35
CA ALA A 8 7.14 -13.32 17.01
C ALA A 8 8.28 -13.61 16.01
N LEU A 9 9.55 -13.51 16.42
CA LEU A 9 10.69 -13.77 15.54
C LEU A 9 10.78 -15.26 15.20
N LEU A 10 10.56 -16.12 16.20
CA LEU A 10 10.49 -17.56 16.00
C LEU A 10 9.37 -17.94 15.03
N ARG A 11 8.17 -17.35 15.19
CA ARG A 11 7.04 -17.56 14.27
C ARG A 11 7.36 -17.12 12.84
N LEU A 12 8.05 -15.99 12.67
CA LEU A 12 8.46 -15.50 11.35
C LEU A 12 9.47 -16.44 10.68
N ILE A 13 10.49 -16.89 11.42
CA ILE A 13 11.50 -17.83 10.93
C ILE A 13 10.86 -19.17 10.55
N LEU A 14 9.94 -19.67 11.38
CA LEU A 14 9.21 -20.90 11.10
C LEU A 14 8.36 -20.76 9.83
N ALA A 15 7.62 -19.66 9.70
CA ALA A 15 6.77 -19.41 8.54
C ALA A 15 7.59 -19.28 7.25
N SER A 16 8.73 -18.58 7.28
CA SER A 16 9.62 -18.48 6.13
C SER A 16 10.25 -19.82 5.77
N ALA A 17 10.71 -20.59 6.76
CA ALA A 17 11.27 -21.93 6.56
C ALA A 17 10.24 -22.89 5.93
N VAL A 18 8.99 -22.88 6.40
CA VAL A 18 7.90 -23.67 5.80
C VAL A 18 7.64 -23.24 4.36
N LEU A 19 7.57 -21.94 4.08
CA LEU A 19 7.34 -21.44 2.72
C LEU A 19 8.46 -21.85 1.75
N THR A 20 9.72 -21.69 2.17
CA THR A 20 10.89 -22.11 1.37
C THR A 20 10.95 -23.64 1.22
N GLY A 21 10.59 -24.40 2.26
CA GLY A 21 10.50 -25.85 2.20
C GLY A 21 9.44 -26.33 1.21
N LEU A 22 8.25 -25.73 1.23
CA LEU A 22 7.19 -26.00 0.26
C LEU A 22 7.62 -25.65 -1.17
N TRP A 23 8.27 -24.49 -1.37
CA TRP A 23 8.83 -24.12 -2.68
C TRP A 23 9.85 -25.16 -3.17
N GLN A 24 10.76 -25.60 -2.30
CA GLN A 24 11.73 -26.64 -2.64
C GLN A 24 11.05 -27.97 -2.99
N LEU A 25 10.02 -28.38 -2.24
CA LEU A 25 9.25 -29.60 -2.52
C LEU A 25 8.58 -29.56 -3.90
N VAL A 26 7.99 -28.42 -4.29
CA VAL A 26 7.37 -28.27 -5.62
C VAL A 26 8.39 -28.47 -6.74
N ILE A 27 9.62 -27.99 -6.57
CA ILE A 27 10.69 -28.22 -7.55
C ILE A 27 11.08 -29.70 -7.60
N LEU A 28 11.12 -30.39 -6.46
CA LEU A 28 11.41 -31.82 -6.38
C LEU A 28 10.33 -32.68 -7.04
N CYS A 29 9.10 -32.18 -7.17
CA CYS A 29 8.02 -32.82 -7.92
C CYS A 29 8.17 -32.74 -9.45
N GLY A 30 9.30 -32.22 -9.96
CA GLY A 30 9.61 -32.21 -11.41
C GLY A 30 9.13 -30.97 -12.16
N VAL A 31 8.77 -29.89 -11.46
CA VAL A 31 8.41 -28.62 -12.11
C VAL A 31 9.63 -28.05 -12.84
N PRO A 32 9.51 -27.67 -14.13
CA PRO A 32 10.62 -27.10 -14.87
C PRO A 32 11.13 -25.78 -14.28
N ARG A 33 12.46 -25.59 -14.28
CA ARG A 33 13.13 -24.40 -13.68
C ARG A 33 12.76 -23.08 -14.35
N TYR A 34 12.39 -23.12 -15.63
CA TYR A 34 11.89 -21.95 -16.35
C TYR A 34 10.48 -21.52 -15.90
N MET A 35 9.77 -22.33 -15.13
CA MET A 35 8.49 -21.96 -14.51
C MET A 35 8.71 -21.50 -13.07
N LEU A 36 9.55 -22.24 -12.33
CA LEU A 36 9.83 -21.97 -10.93
C LEU A 36 11.34 -22.16 -10.64
N PRO A 37 12.11 -21.08 -10.45
CA PRO A 37 13.53 -21.18 -10.15
C PRO A 37 13.78 -21.75 -8.76
N ALA A 38 14.98 -22.29 -8.53
CA ALA A 38 15.37 -22.76 -7.21
C ALA A 38 15.57 -21.58 -6.25
N PRO A 39 15.13 -21.67 -4.97
CA PRO A 39 15.31 -20.60 -3.99
C PRO A 39 16.76 -20.13 -3.89
N LEU A 40 17.71 -21.07 -3.93
CA LEU A 40 19.14 -20.78 -3.87
C LEU A 40 19.62 -19.97 -5.10
N SER A 41 19.12 -20.30 -6.29
CA SER A 41 19.46 -19.57 -7.52
C SER A 41 18.97 -18.13 -7.45
N VAL A 42 17.75 -17.90 -6.95
CA VAL A 42 17.22 -16.55 -6.74
C VAL A 42 18.07 -15.76 -5.74
N MET A 43 18.51 -16.38 -4.64
CA MET A 43 19.39 -15.74 -3.66
C MET A 43 20.76 -15.38 -4.26
N GLN A 44 21.33 -16.26 -5.08
CA GLN A 44 22.58 -15.97 -5.80
C GLN A 44 22.40 -14.80 -6.78
N THR A 45 21.27 -14.76 -7.50
CA THR A 45 20.96 -13.65 -8.42
C THR A 45 20.76 -12.33 -7.69
N LEU A 46 20.12 -12.31 -6.52
CA LEU A 46 19.97 -11.11 -5.68
C LEU A 46 21.32 -10.48 -5.35
N VAL A 47 22.33 -11.29 -5.04
CA VAL A 47 23.69 -10.80 -4.73
C VAL A 47 24.43 -10.42 -6.01
N ALA A 48 24.45 -11.31 -7.00
CA ALA A 48 25.22 -11.13 -8.24
C ALA A 48 24.72 -9.95 -9.10
N GLN A 49 23.42 -9.68 -9.08
CA GLN A 49 22.79 -8.59 -9.84
C GLN A 49 22.29 -7.45 -8.94
N SER A 50 22.83 -7.34 -7.72
CA SER A 50 22.43 -6.34 -6.73
C SER A 50 22.45 -4.90 -7.28
N GLY A 51 23.48 -4.51 -8.04
CA GLY A 51 23.57 -3.17 -8.64
C GLY A 51 22.45 -2.87 -9.64
N LEU A 52 22.10 -3.85 -10.49
CA LEU A 52 20.99 -3.74 -11.44
C LEU A 52 19.66 -3.63 -10.70
N LEU A 53 19.40 -4.56 -9.77
CA LEU A 53 18.18 -4.60 -8.97
C LEU A 53 18.00 -3.30 -8.17
N TRP A 54 19.08 -2.77 -7.58
CA TRP A 54 19.04 -1.53 -6.82
C TRP A 54 18.66 -0.32 -7.68
N HIS A 55 19.23 -0.21 -8.88
CA HIS A 55 18.88 0.86 -9.82
C HIS A 55 17.39 0.84 -10.19
N HIS A 56 16.87 -0.32 -10.59
CA HIS A 56 15.47 -0.48 -10.93
C HIS A 56 14.55 -0.28 -9.70
N ALA A 57 14.97 -0.73 -8.52
CA ALA A 57 14.25 -0.55 -7.27
C ALA A 57 14.07 0.92 -6.89
N LEU A 58 15.10 1.76 -7.06
CA LEU A 58 15.01 3.18 -6.75
C LEU A 58 14.01 3.90 -7.65
N ILE A 59 13.94 3.52 -8.92
CA ILE A 59 12.99 4.10 -9.89
C ILE A 59 11.56 3.75 -9.48
N THR A 60 11.29 2.46 -9.29
CA THR A 60 9.95 2.00 -8.85
C THR A 60 9.56 2.60 -7.51
N LEU A 61 10.50 2.69 -6.55
CA LEU A 61 10.25 3.33 -5.26
C LEU A 61 9.86 4.81 -5.43
N GLY A 62 10.55 5.54 -6.30
CA GLY A 62 10.23 6.94 -6.61
C GLY A 62 8.83 7.10 -7.18
N GLU A 63 8.44 6.23 -8.13
CA GLU A 63 7.09 6.23 -8.72
C GLU A 63 6.01 5.89 -7.69
N ILE A 64 6.25 4.89 -6.84
CA ILE A 64 5.35 4.51 -5.73
C ILE A 64 5.18 5.67 -4.76
N VAL A 65 6.27 6.29 -4.30
CA VAL A 65 6.21 7.38 -3.31
C VAL A 65 5.51 8.60 -3.90
N ALA A 66 5.84 9.00 -5.12
CA ALA A 66 5.17 10.12 -5.78
C ALA A 66 3.67 9.86 -5.97
N GLY A 67 3.30 8.66 -6.44
CA GLY A 67 1.90 8.26 -6.59
C GLY A 67 1.16 8.21 -5.25
N PHE A 68 1.83 7.75 -4.19
CA PHE A 68 1.26 7.69 -2.85
C PHE A 68 0.98 9.07 -2.27
N LEU A 69 1.90 10.02 -2.43
CA LEU A 69 1.69 11.41 -2.01
C LEU A 69 0.55 12.07 -2.79
N CYS A 70 0.55 11.95 -4.12
CA CYS A 70 -0.49 12.52 -4.97
C CYS A 70 -1.87 11.91 -4.68
N GLY A 71 -1.97 10.58 -4.59
CA GLY A 71 -3.23 9.88 -4.30
C GLY A 71 -3.75 10.19 -2.91
N THR A 72 -2.87 10.27 -1.91
CA THR A 72 -3.24 10.65 -0.54
C THR A 72 -3.78 12.08 -0.50
N LEU A 73 -3.09 13.02 -1.16
CA LEU A 73 -3.50 14.41 -1.21
C LEU A 73 -4.87 14.56 -1.90
N LEU A 74 -5.01 14.02 -3.11
CA LEU A 74 -6.26 14.10 -3.88
C LEU A 74 -7.43 13.41 -3.18
N GLY A 75 -7.18 12.24 -2.58
CA GLY A 75 -8.20 11.49 -1.85
C GLY A 75 -8.68 12.25 -0.61
N THR A 76 -7.75 12.81 0.17
CA THR A 76 -8.08 13.59 1.37
C THR A 76 -8.83 14.87 1.00
N VAL A 77 -8.38 15.59 -0.03
CA VAL A 77 -9.08 16.79 -0.54
C VAL A 77 -10.50 16.44 -1.00
N THR A 78 -10.67 15.32 -1.71
CA THR A 78 -12.00 14.83 -2.14
C THR A 78 -12.87 14.58 -0.92
N ALA A 79 -12.39 13.82 0.06
CA ALA A 79 -13.14 13.48 1.27
C ALA A 79 -13.60 14.73 2.04
N LEU A 80 -12.72 15.72 2.21
CA LEU A 80 -13.04 16.98 2.88
C LEU A 80 -14.10 17.77 2.10
N THR A 81 -13.98 17.82 0.77
CA THR A 81 -14.95 18.52 -0.08
C THR A 81 -16.33 17.85 0.01
N LEU A 82 -16.39 16.51 -0.03
CA LEU A 82 -17.63 15.74 0.12
C LEU A 82 -18.25 15.89 1.51
N SER A 83 -17.43 16.10 2.55
CA SER A 83 -17.92 16.33 3.91
C SER A 83 -18.64 17.67 4.06
N ARG A 84 -18.31 18.65 3.20
CA ARG A 84 -18.85 20.01 3.24
C ARG A 84 -20.08 20.20 2.35
N TRP A 85 -20.11 19.57 1.18
CA TRP A 85 -21.15 19.80 0.18
C TRP A 85 -21.99 18.54 -0.09
N ALA A 86 -23.22 18.54 0.41
CA ALA A 86 -24.16 17.43 0.26
C ALA A 86 -24.49 17.10 -1.20
N PHE A 87 -24.48 18.08 -2.10
CA PHE A 87 -24.68 17.87 -3.53
C PHE A 87 -23.55 17.04 -4.16
N LEU A 88 -22.28 17.31 -3.80
CA LEU A 88 -21.17 16.51 -4.32
C LEU A 88 -21.19 15.08 -3.78
N ARG A 89 -21.70 14.85 -2.56
CA ARG A 89 -21.88 13.49 -2.03
C ARG A 89 -22.72 12.63 -2.98
N SER A 90 -23.86 13.12 -3.46
CA SER A 90 -24.77 12.33 -4.31
C SER A 90 -24.21 12.05 -5.70
N THR A 91 -23.30 12.90 -6.19
CA THR A 91 -22.76 12.81 -7.56
C THR A 91 -21.40 12.11 -7.61
N VAL A 92 -20.50 12.42 -6.68
CA VAL A 92 -19.11 11.93 -6.69
C VAL A 92 -18.99 10.53 -6.09
N LEU A 93 -19.77 10.17 -5.07
CA LEU A 93 -19.69 8.82 -4.48
C LEU A 93 -19.98 7.71 -5.49
N PRO A 94 -21.04 7.79 -6.33
CA PRO A 94 -21.23 6.82 -7.41
C PRO A 94 -20.06 6.79 -8.40
N LEU A 95 -19.50 7.95 -8.76
CA LEU A 95 -18.34 8.03 -9.65
C LEU A 95 -17.10 7.36 -9.04
N LEU A 96 -16.85 7.52 -7.74
CA LEU A 96 -15.76 6.83 -7.03
C LEU A 96 -15.91 5.31 -7.06
N LEU A 97 -17.14 4.80 -7.05
CA LEU A 97 -17.39 3.36 -7.17
C LEU A 97 -17.19 2.89 -8.62
N LEU A 98 -17.61 3.70 -9.59
CA LEU A 98 -17.42 3.40 -11.01
C LEU A 98 -15.93 3.39 -11.41
N THR A 99 -15.08 4.23 -10.81
CA THR A 99 -13.64 4.19 -11.09
C THR A 99 -12.98 2.87 -10.67
N GLN A 100 -13.54 2.16 -9.67
CA GLN A 100 -13.09 0.82 -9.29
C GLN A 100 -13.62 -0.29 -10.19
N ALA A 101 -14.72 -0.04 -10.91
CA ALA A 101 -15.28 -1.01 -11.84
C ALA A 101 -14.43 -1.15 -13.12
N ILE A 102 -13.70 -0.10 -13.50
CA ILE A 102 -12.80 -0.13 -14.65
C ILE A 102 -11.51 -0.85 -14.24
N PRO A 103 -11.14 -1.96 -14.90
CA PRO A 103 -9.88 -2.63 -14.62
C PRO A 103 -8.70 -1.67 -14.83
N VAL A 104 -7.92 -1.41 -13.78
CA VAL A 104 -6.85 -0.41 -13.82
C VAL A 104 -5.82 -0.73 -14.92
N PHE A 105 -5.62 -2.02 -15.20
CA PHE A 105 -4.80 -2.50 -16.32
C PHE A 105 -5.27 -2.00 -17.69
N ALA A 106 -6.59 -1.87 -17.92
CA ALA A 106 -7.14 -1.39 -19.18
C ALA A 106 -6.89 0.12 -19.41
N ILE A 107 -6.69 0.88 -18.34
CA ILE A 107 -6.43 2.34 -18.42
C ILE A 107 -4.95 2.61 -18.71
N ALA A 108 -4.05 1.68 -18.37
CA ALA A 108 -2.61 1.88 -18.47
C ALA A 108 -2.12 2.36 -19.86
N PRO A 109 -2.57 1.76 -20.99
CA PRO A 109 -2.14 2.21 -22.31
C PRO A 109 -2.59 3.64 -22.64
N LEU A 110 -3.77 4.05 -22.13
CA LEU A 110 -4.26 5.42 -22.29
C LEU A 110 -3.41 6.41 -21.50
N LEU A 111 -2.97 6.04 -20.29
CA LEU A 111 -2.05 6.88 -19.51
C LEU A 111 -0.70 7.06 -20.21
N VAL A 112 -0.18 6.00 -20.83
CA VAL A 112 1.06 6.09 -21.63
C VAL A 112 0.82 6.96 -22.87
N LEU A 113 -0.34 6.86 -23.52
CA LEU A 113 -0.69 7.72 -24.66
C LEU A 113 -0.76 9.20 -24.26
N TRP A 114 -1.34 9.52 -23.10
CA TRP A 114 -1.54 10.90 -22.66
C TRP A 114 -0.32 11.54 -21.99
N PHE A 115 0.39 10.78 -21.13
CA PHE A 115 1.51 11.28 -20.33
C PHE A 115 2.88 10.83 -20.86
N GLY A 116 2.90 9.99 -21.90
CA GLY A 116 4.11 9.44 -22.50
C GLY A 116 4.74 8.30 -21.70
N TYR A 117 5.91 7.88 -22.18
CA TYR A 117 6.71 6.78 -21.61
C TYR A 117 7.52 7.18 -20.37
N GLY A 118 7.48 8.45 -19.96
CA GLY A 118 8.16 8.94 -18.76
C GLY A 118 7.54 8.44 -17.44
N PRO A 119 8.04 8.91 -16.29
CA PRO A 119 7.54 8.49 -14.97
C PRO A 119 6.10 8.96 -14.71
N GLY A 120 5.63 10.00 -15.42
CA GLY A 120 4.30 10.59 -15.22
C GLY A 120 3.15 9.59 -15.35
N SER A 121 3.17 8.72 -16.37
CA SER A 121 2.12 7.71 -16.56
C SER A 121 2.04 6.71 -15.39
N LYS A 122 3.18 6.36 -14.78
CA LYS A 122 3.28 5.39 -13.68
C LYS A 122 2.83 6.01 -12.37
N VAL A 123 3.24 7.26 -12.14
CA VAL A 123 2.81 8.05 -10.98
C VAL A 123 1.29 8.27 -11.01
N VAL A 124 0.71 8.60 -12.17
CA VAL A 124 -0.75 8.74 -12.30
C VAL A 124 -1.45 7.41 -12.06
N MET A 125 -0.89 6.31 -12.56
CA MET A 125 -1.44 4.97 -12.34
C MET A 125 -1.46 4.58 -10.85
N ALA A 126 -0.34 4.74 -10.16
CA ALA A 126 -0.26 4.54 -8.71
C ALA A 126 -1.22 5.47 -7.95
N THR A 127 -1.30 6.75 -8.36
CA THR A 127 -2.24 7.74 -7.80
C THR A 127 -3.68 7.27 -7.88
N LEU A 128 -4.13 6.73 -9.03
CA LEU A 128 -5.51 6.26 -9.21
C LEU A 128 -5.87 5.10 -8.28
N ILE A 129 -4.96 4.15 -8.08
CA ILE A 129 -5.16 3.02 -7.16
C ILE A 129 -5.24 3.50 -5.71
N ILE A 130 -4.38 4.46 -5.33
CA ILE A 130 -4.27 4.97 -3.97
C ILE A 130 -5.42 5.93 -3.63
N TYR A 131 -5.90 6.67 -4.62
CA TYR A 131 -6.93 7.70 -4.47
C TYR A 131 -8.19 7.17 -3.80
N PHE A 132 -8.72 6.03 -4.26
CA PHE A 132 -9.99 5.50 -3.77
C PHE A 132 -9.99 5.08 -2.29
N PRO A 133 -9.07 4.21 -1.80
CA PRO A 133 -9.05 3.82 -0.40
C PRO A 133 -8.86 5.04 0.52
N ILE A 134 -8.09 6.04 0.11
CA ILE A 134 -7.94 7.29 0.88
C ILE A 134 -9.23 8.10 0.88
N ALA A 135 -9.82 8.37 -0.29
CA ALA A 135 -11.04 9.17 -0.40
C ALA A 135 -12.21 8.56 0.38
N SER A 136 -12.41 7.25 0.23
CA SER A 136 -13.50 6.51 0.89
C SER A 136 -13.33 6.47 2.41
N THR A 137 -12.18 5.99 2.91
CA THR A 137 -11.97 5.83 4.36
C THR A 137 -11.89 7.15 5.12
N CYS A 138 -11.28 8.18 4.53
CA CYS A 138 -11.24 9.52 5.11
C CYS A 138 -12.65 10.08 5.23
N TYR A 139 -13.44 9.97 4.15
CA TYR A 139 -14.80 10.45 4.12
C TYR A 139 -15.72 9.69 5.10
N ASP A 140 -15.61 8.37 5.17
CA ASP A 140 -16.35 7.55 6.12
C ASP A 140 -15.98 7.91 7.57
N GLY A 141 -14.69 8.13 7.85
CA GLY A 141 -14.23 8.63 9.15
C GLY A 141 -14.84 9.97 9.52
N LEU A 142 -14.88 10.92 8.58
CA LEU A 142 -15.49 12.24 8.80
C LEU A 142 -16.99 12.14 9.12
N ARG A 143 -17.69 11.17 8.52
CA ARG A 143 -19.14 10.94 8.75
C ARG A 143 -19.46 10.21 10.05
N GLN A 144 -18.56 9.35 10.52
CA GLN A 144 -18.78 8.50 11.70
C GLN A 144 -18.52 9.24 13.03
N THR A 145 -18.24 10.54 12.99
CA THR A 145 -18.10 11.36 14.20
C THR A 145 -19.40 11.31 15.02
N GLN A 146 -19.29 10.99 16.32
CA GLN A 146 -20.46 10.82 17.19
C GLN A 146 -21.28 12.12 17.27
N PRO A 147 -22.63 12.06 17.10
CA PRO A 147 -23.48 13.25 17.15
C PRO A 147 -23.30 14.06 18.45
N GLY A 148 -23.18 13.38 19.60
CA GLY A 148 -22.99 14.05 20.89
C GLY A 148 -21.73 14.93 20.97
N TRP A 149 -20.66 14.61 20.24
CA TRP A 149 -19.46 15.47 20.16
C TRP A 149 -19.74 16.75 19.35
N LEU A 150 -20.56 16.64 18.31
CA LEU A 150 -20.97 17.77 17.47
C LEU A 150 -21.98 18.67 18.19
N ASP A 151 -22.91 18.08 18.94
CA ASP A 151 -23.88 18.80 19.76
C ASP A 151 -23.16 19.61 20.84
N LEU A 152 -22.22 18.98 21.57
CA LEU A 152 -21.39 19.65 22.57
C LEU A 152 -20.57 20.80 21.95
N ALA A 153 -19.93 20.55 20.81
CA ALA A 153 -19.19 21.59 20.10
C ALA A 153 -20.08 22.75 19.66
N THR A 154 -21.34 22.47 19.29
CA THR A 154 -22.32 23.50 18.93
C THR A 154 -22.74 24.32 20.16
N THR A 155 -23.02 23.68 21.30
CA THR A 155 -23.33 24.36 22.57
C THR A 155 -22.18 25.24 23.06
N MET A 156 -20.93 24.85 22.80
CA MET A 156 -19.74 25.65 23.11
C MET A 156 -19.45 26.76 22.08
N GLY A 157 -20.33 27.04 21.13
CA GLY A 157 -20.15 28.08 20.11
C GLY A 157 -19.18 27.71 18.98
N GLY A 158 -18.97 26.41 18.75
CA GLY A 158 -18.13 25.90 17.67
C GLY A 158 -18.80 26.03 16.31
N SER A 159 -18.24 26.89 15.44
CA SER A 159 -18.65 27.01 14.04
C SER A 159 -18.36 25.73 13.25
N ALA A 160 -19.02 25.53 12.09
CA ALA A 160 -18.80 24.35 11.24
C ALA A 160 -17.33 24.10 10.89
N HIS A 161 -16.54 25.17 10.70
CA HIS A 161 -15.09 25.08 10.49
C HIS A 161 -14.36 24.56 11.73
N ARG A 162 -14.70 25.06 12.93
CA ARG A 162 -14.12 24.56 14.18
C ARG A 162 -14.50 23.10 14.41
N GLN A 163 -15.75 22.72 14.15
CA GLN A 163 -16.20 21.33 14.25
C GLN A 163 -15.43 20.42 13.28
N LEU A 164 -15.16 20.87 12.06
CA LEU A 164 -14.37 20.11 11.10
C LEU A 164 -12.93 19.88 11.58
N PHE A 165 -12.22 20.95 11.95
CA PHE A 165 -10.79 20.87 12.27
C PHE A 165 -10.49 20.31 13.67
N TYR A 166 -11.34 20.57 14.66
CA TYR A 166 -11.07 20.18 16.05
C TYR A 166 -11.84 18.95 16.51
N VAL A 167 -12.90 18.53 15.81
CA VAL A 167 -13.71 17.37 16.20
C VAL A 167 -13.66 16.29 15.13
N ARG A 168 -14.14 16.59 13.91
CA ARG A 168 -14.30 15.57 12.85
C ARG A 168 -12.98 15.06 12.30
N LEU A 169 -12.03 15.96 12.00
CA LEU A 169 -10.73 15.57 11.46
C LEU A 169 -9.95 14.67 12.43
N PRO A 170 -9.76 15.03 13.72
CA PRO A 170 -9.12 14.16 14.69
C PRO A 170 -9.85 12.81 14.88
N ALA A 171 -11.18 12.83 14.87
CA ALA A 171 -12.01 11.63 14.96
C ALA A 171 -11.88 10.71 13.73
N ALA A 172 -11.60 11.28 12.54
CA ALA A 172 -11.47 10.55 11.29
C ALA A 172 -10.06 10.00 11.04
N LEU A 173 -9.04 10.48 11.74
CA LEU A 173 -7.64 10.04 11.57
C LEU A 173 -7.45 8.51 11.66
N PRO A 174 -8.11 7.76 12.56
CA PRO A 174 -7.99 6.30 12.61
C PRO A 174 -8.50 5.61 11.34
N SER A 175 -9.60 6.12 10.77
CA SER A 175 -10.15 5.62 9.50
C SER A 175 -9.23 5.97 8.33
N LEU A 176 -8.71 7.20 8.28
CA LEU A 176 -7.72 7.60 7.28
C LEU A 176 -6.45 6.75 7.38
N ALA A 177 -5.98 6.42 8.58
CA ALA A 177 -4.84 5.53 8.79
C ALA A 177 -5.09 4.11 8.24
N SER A 178 -6.33 3.60 8.36
CA SER A 178 -6.72 2.36 7.70
C SER A 178 -6.60 2.48 6.17
N GLY A 179 -7.10 3.57 5.60
CA GLY A 179 -6.97 3.85 4.16
C GLY A 179 -5.52 3.95 3.69
N LEU A 180 -4.67 4.65 4.45
CA LEU A 180 -3.23 4.80 4.17
C LEU A 180 -2.52 3.44 4.17
N ARG A 181 -2.85 2.55 5.11
CA ARG A 181 -2.30 1.19 5.16
C ARG A 181 -2.75 0.34 3.95
N MET A 182 -4.03 0.39 3.61
CA MET A 182 -4.57 -0.29 2.41
C MET A 182 -3.89 0.23 1.13
N ALA A 183 -3.79 1.55 1.01
CA ALA A 183 -3.09 2.21 -0.09
C ALA A 183 -1.61 1.80 -0.16
N ALA A 184 -0.91 1.70 0.98
CA ALA A 184 0.50 1.33 1.01
C ALA A 184 0.74 -0.09 0.49
N THR A 185 -0.19 -1.01 0.77
CA THR A 185 -0.13 -2.38 0.22
C THR A 185 -0.47 -2.44 -1.27
N ALA A 186 -1.31 -1.53 -1.77
CA ALA A 186 -1.77 -1.53 -3.16
C ALA A 186 -0.88 -0.68 -4.10
N ALA A 187 -0.15 0.31 -3.57
CA ALA A 187 0.64 1.25 -4.37
C ALA A 187 1.67 0.58 -5.31
N PRO A 188 2.41 -0.47 -4.88
CA PRO A 188 3.35 -1.17 -5.76
C PRO A 188 2.68 -1.81 -6.99
N ILE A 189 1.44 -2.30 -6.84
CA ILE A 189 0.67 -2.87 -7.95
C ILE A 189 0.47 -1.83 -9.05
N GLY A 190 0.14 -0.58 -8.68
CA GLY A 190 -0.06 0.50 -9.64
C GLY A 190 1.20 0.89 -10.39
N ALA A 191 2.34 0.96 -9.69
CA ALA A 191 3.63 1.24 -10.30
C ALA A 191 4.03 0.14 -11.30
N ILE A 192 3.98 -1.15 -10.89
CA ILE A 192 4.33 -2.27 -11.79
C ILE A 192 3.49 -2.28 -13.05
N ILE A 193 2.16 -2.12 -12.92
CA ILE A 193 1.30 -2.17 -14.10
C ILE A 193 1.67 -1.04 -15.05
N GLY A 194 1.94 0.16 -14.53
CA GLY A 194 2.41 1.28 -15.35
C GLY A 194 3.75 0.99 -16.01
N GLU A 195 4.67 0.33 -15.29
CA GLU A 195 5.98 -0.05 -15.79
C GLU A 195 5.90 -1.10 -16.91
N TRP A 196 4.97 -2.06 -16.81
CA TRP A 196 4.76 -3.12 -17.81
C TRP A 196 4.25 -2.58 -19.14
N VAL A 197 3.41 -1.55 -19.11
CA VAL A 197 2.76 -1.05 -20.33
C VAL A 197 3.66 -0.13 -21.13
N GLY A 198 4.54 0.64 -20.48
CA GLY A 198 5.36 1.58 -21.22
C GLY A 198 6.47 2.24 -20.42
N SER A 199 7.35 1.46 -19.80
CA SER A 199 8.58 1.97 -19.19
C SER A 199 9.84 1.42 -19.85
N SER A 200 10.95 2.14 -19.69
CA SER A 200 12.31 1.69 -20.03
C SER A 200 13.14 1.32 -18.79
N ALA A 201 12.59 1.50 -17.59
CA ALA A 201 13.24 1.22 -16.32
C ALA A 201 12.22 0.89 -15.21
N GLY A 202 12.70 0.51 -14.02
CA GLY A 202 11.86 0.00 -12.92
C GLY A 202 11.82 -1.52 -12.82
N LEU A 203 11.39 -2.04 -11.67
CA LEU A 203 11.37 -3.47 -11.35
C LEU A 203 10.37 -4.25 -12.19
N GLY A 204 9.19 -3.69 -12.46
CA GLY A 204 8.18 -4.25 -13.35
C GLY A 204 8.71 -4.37 -14.78
N TYR A 205 9.37 -3.34 -15.30
CA TYR A 205 10.06 -3.40 -16.59
C TYR A 205 11.14 -4.50 -16.59
N LEU A 206 11.96 -4.57 -15.54
CA LEU A 206 13.01 -5.58 -15.40
C LEU A 206 12.42 -7.00 -15.39
N MET A 207 11.31 -7.21 -14.70
CA MET A 207 10.58 -8.48 -14.68
C MET A 207 10.08 -8.87 -16.08
N LEU A 208 9.51 -7.91 -16.83
CA LEU A 208 9.02 -8.16 -18.19
C LEU A 208 10.17 -8.54 -19.13
N GLN A 209 11.30 -7.83 -19.04
CA GLN A 209 12.51 -8.12 -19.81
C GLN A 209 13.12 -9.48 -19.43
N ALA A 210 13.21 -9.79 -18.14
CA ALA A 210 13.72 -11.07 -17.64
C ALA A 210 12.85 -12.24 -18.10
N ASN A 211 11.52 -12.08 -18.07
CA ASN A 211 10.58 -13.07 -18.57
C ASN A 211 10.77 -13.32 -20.08
N GLY A 212 10.91 -12.26 -20.89
CA GLY A 212 11.18 -12.40 -22.33
C GLY A 212 12.50 -13.10 -22.66
N ARG A 213 13.47 -13.09 -21.74
CA ARG A 213 14.76 -13.79 -21.85
C ARG A 213 14.77 -15.14 -21.12
N MET A 214 13.64 -15.58 -20.58
CA MET A 214 13.53 -16.80 -19.74
C MET A 214 14.49 -16.79 -18.54
N GLN A 215 14.86 -15.61 -18.04
CA GLN A 215 15.70 -15.40 -16.86
C GLN A 215 14.82 -15.37 -15.61
N THR A 216 14.21 -16.51 -15.28
CA THR A 216 13.25 -16.61 -14.17
C THR A 216 13.88 -16.31 -12.82
N ASP A 217 15.15 -16.64 -12.61
CA ASP A 217 15.89 -16.28 -11.39
C ASP A 217 15.87 -14.76 -11.14
N LEU A 218 16.12 -13.96 -12.19
CA LEU A 218 16.11 -12.50 -12.13
C LEU A 218 14.71 -11.92 -11.93
N MET A 219 13.71 -12.50 -12.60
CA MET A 219 12.31 -12.10 -12.42
C MET A 219 11.86 -12.28 -10.96
N PHE A 220 12.18 -13.43 -10.36
CA PHE A 220 11.86 -13.71 -8.95
C PHE A 220 12.69 -12.85 -8.00
N ALA A 221 13.97 -12.58 -8.32
CA ALA A 221 14.79 -11.66 -7.53
C ALA A 221 14.19 -10.25 -7.50
N ALA A 222 13.77 -9.72 -8.65
CA ALA A 222 13.08 -8.43 -8.75
C ALA A 222 11.75 -8.42 -7.98
N LEU A 223 10.98 -9.51 -8.03
CA LEU A 223 9.74 -9.68 -7.26
C LEU A 223 9.99 -9.63 -5.74
N ILE A 224 11.06 -10.28 -5.25
CA ILE A 224 11.45 -10.24 -3.84
C ILE A 224 11.84 -8.83 -3.40
N VAL A 225 12.60 -8.10 -4.24
CA VAL A 225 12.99 -6.71 -3.95
C VAL A 225 11.74 -5.81 -3.87
N LEU A 226 10.80 -5.99 -4.78
CA LEU A 226 9.53 -5.27 -4.74
C LEU A 226 8.70 -5.61 -3.49
N LEU A 227 8.67 -6.89 -3.08
CA LEU A 227 8.02 -7.30 -1.83
C LEU A 227 8.66 -6.61 -0.63
N ALA A 228 10.00 -6.52 -0.60
CA ALA A 228 10.72 -5.80 0.45
C ALA A 228 10.37 -4.30 0.46
N ILE A 229 10.26 -3.66 -0.70
CA ILE A 229 9.78 -2.26 -0.81
C ILE A 229 8.36 -2.13 -0.24
N THR A 230 7.46 -3.02 -0.63
CA THR A 230 6.05 -3.02 -0.20
C THR A 230 5.91 -3.12 1.31
N ILE A 231 6.61 -4.09 1.91
CA ILE A 231 6.61 -4.32 3.37
C ILE A 231 7.21 -3.10 4.08
N THR A 232 8.33 -2.57 3.58
CA THR A 232 8.99 -1.40 4.16
C THR A 232 8.08 -0.17 4.11
N LEU A 233 7.41 0.07 2.98
CA LEU A 233 6.45 1.15 2.83
C LEU A 233 5.28 1.01 3.82
N TYR A 234 4.69 -0.19 3.90
CA TYR A 234 3.59 -0.47 4.83
C TYR A 234 3.98 -0.14 6.27
N PHE A 235 5.10 -0.68 6.77
CA PHE A 235 5.53 -0.45 8.15
C PHE A 235 5.92 1.01 8.41
N THR A 236 6.48 1.69 7.40
CA THR A 236 6.78 3.13 7.48
C THR A 236 5.49 3.93 7.64
N VAL A 237 4.50 3.71 6.78
CA VAL A 237 3.20 4.37 6.84
C VAL A 237 2.49 4.08 8.16
N ASP A 238 2.49 2.82 8.59
CA ASP A 238 1.87 2.39 9.84
C ASP A 238 2.52 3.05 11.07
N ARG A 239 3.86 3.15 11.08
CA ARG A 239 4.60 3.87 12.13
C ARG A 239 4.28 5.37 12.12
N LEU A 240 4.26 6.01 10.95
CA LEU A 240 3.92 7.43 10.82
C LEU A 240 2.48 7.69 11.30
N CYS A 241 1.54 6.82 10.97
CA CYS A 241 0.14 6.92 11.44
C CYS A 241 0.05 6.81 12.97
N ARG A 242 0.76 5.86 13.59
CA ARG A 242 0.79 5.76 15.07
C ARG A 242 1.38 7.01 15.72
N LEU A 243 2.48 7.53 15.17
CA LEU A 243 3.12 8.75 15.68
C LEU A 243 2.20 9.97 15.58
N ALA A 244 1.37 10.05 14.53
CA ALA A 244 0.39 11.11 14.36
C ALA A 244 -0.82 11.00 15.30
N MET A 245 -1.04 9.84 15.94
CA MET A 245 -2.20 9.57 16.81
C MET A 245 -1.79 8.97 18.17
N PRO A 246 -0.99 9.67 19.00
CA PRO A 246 -0.55 9.15 20.30
C PRO A 246 -1.70 8.88 21.28
N TRP A 247 -2.88 9.47 21.06
CA TRP A 247 -4.06 9.29 21.89
C TRP A 247 -4.86 8.01 21.55
N GLN A 248 -4.56 7.33 20.44
CA GLN A 248 -5.21 6.07 20.07
C GLN A 248 -4.48 4.90 20.75
N PRO A 249 -5.16 4.11 21.60
CA PRO A 249 -4.54 2.92 22.19
C PRO A 249 -4.19 1.90 21.09
N ASP A 250 -3.00 1.30 21.18
CA ASP A 250 -2.61 0.20 20.30
C ASP A 250 -3.58 -0.98 20.48
N ARG A 251 -4.49 -1.18 19.51
CA ARG A 251 -5.47 -2.28 19.55
C ARG A 251 -4.82 -3.67 19.58
N THR A 252 -3.56 -3.79 19.14
CA THR A 252 -2.78 -5.04 19.18
C THR A 252 -2.51 -5.54 20.60
N GLY A 253 -2.57 -4.68 21.63
CA GLY A 253 -2.37 -5.06 23.04
C GLY A 253 -3.64 -5.51 23.77
N ARG A 254 -4.84 -5.29 23.22
CA ARG A 254 -6.11 -5.57 23.94
C ARG A 254 -6.57 -7.02 23.87
N HIS A 255 -6.16 -7.81 22.87
CA HIS A 255 -6.45 -9.25 22.85
C HIS A 255 -5.74 -10.01 23.98
N ALA A 256 -4.61 -9.50 24.48
CA ALA A 256 -3.89 -10.09 25.62
C ALA A 256 -4.52 -9.77 26.99
N LEU A 257 -5.41 -8.77 27.07
CA LEU A 257 -6.08 -8.38 28.33
C LEU A 257 -7.55 -8.84 28.39
N ILE A 258 -8.15 -9.20 27.24
CA ILE A 258 -9.52 -9.72 27.17
C ILE A 258 -9.53 -11.25 27.28
N ASN A 259 -8.45 -11.93 26.87
CA ASN A 259 -8.20 -13.32 27.23
C ASN A 259 -7.44 -13.32 28.55
N GLY A 260 -8.14 -13.50 29.67
CA GLY A 260 -7.54 -13.56 31.01
C GLY A 260 -6.58 -14.73 31.19
N GLU A 261 -5.37 -14.63 30.64
CA GLU A 261 -4.23 -15.49 30.95
C GLU A 261 -3.29 -14.72 31.89
N ILE A 262 -3.73 -14.63 33.15
CA ILE A 262 -2.82 -14.58 34.30
C ILE A 262 -3.19 -15.78 35.17
N THR A 263 -2.52 -16.91 34.92
CA THR A 263 -2.05 -17.88 35.92
C THR A 263 -0.86 -18.62 35.32
#